data_AF-A0A960JE23-F1
#
_entry.id   AF-A0A960JE23-F1
#
_cell.length_a   1.000
_cell.length_b   1.000
_cell.length_c   1.000
_cell.angle_alpha   90.00
_cell.angle_beta   90.00
_cell.angle_gamma   90.00
#
_symmetry.space_group_name_H-M   'P 1'
#
loop_
_entity.id
_entity.type
_entity.pdbx_description
1 polymer ?
#
loop_
_entity_poly.entity_id
_entity_poly.type
_entity_poly.pdbx_seq_one_letter_code
_entity_poly.pdbx_strand_id
1 'polypeptide(L)'
;MTRRDLLLAACAPGLRAEGSGAVRVRVLELFHPQTAELAAAGGGRVRLETARGERTIEGAQRYEATLEGGVVRGAGAPVRVRLEGRIERVYPGPVEVTPEGGELRLVATLELEAAVAAIVAAEAGPRAPREAQRAQAIAARSFLLAAKGRHQGYAFCDTTHCHHLTEADAESVEAARATAGLRLLYRGAPVEALSTRRCGGETRTPAETGLSGGRGYPYFPAVCEPCRKHPSAWRREWPAEQVRAVIERPGAEGARLEVVRRLGWSALPSNEYSVEVEREGYVM
;
A
#
# COMPACT_ATOMS: atom_id res chain seq x y z
N MET A 1 21.55 22.64 -5.23
CA MET A 1 21.56 21.23 -4.76
C MET A 1 21.54 20.33 -5.97
N THR A 2 22.61 19.56 -6.20
CA THR A 2 22.77 18.76 -7.43
C THR A 2 22.23 17.34 -7.23
N ARG A 3 21.53 16.78 -8.24
CA ARG A 3 21.05 15.38 -8.33
C ARG A 3 22.17 14.30 -8.24
N ARG A 4 23.42 14.68 -7.93
CA ARG A 4 24.64 13.88 -8.09
C ARG A 4 24.83 12.77 -7.05
N ASP A 5 24.02 12.74 -5.99
CA ASP A 5 24.19 11.79 -4.88
C ASP A 5 23.06 10.74 -4.78
N LEU A 6 22.12 10.70 -5.74
CA LEU A 6 21.14 9.62 -5.86
C LEU A 6 21.78 8.46 -6.62
N LEU A 7 21.94 7.34 -5.95
CA LEU A 7 22.56 6.14 -6.51
C LEU A 7 21.55 5.01 -6.51
N LEU A 8 21.47 4.31 -7.65
CA LEU A 8 20.92 2.96 -7.68
C LEU A 8 22.05 2.01 -7.26
N ALA A 9 21.87 1.32 -6.14
CA ALA A 9 22.88 0.42 -5.61
C ALA A 9 22.28 -0.94 -5.26
N ALA A 10 23.04 -2.00 -5.54
CA ALA A 10 22.87 -3.30 -4.92
C ALA A 10 23.76 -3.37 -3.68
N CYS A 11 23.29 -3.95 -2.58
CA CYS A 11 24.24 -4.46 -1.58
C CYS A 11 24.92 -5.71 -2.16
N ALA A 12 26.26 -5.72 -2.19
CA ALA A 12 27.02 -6.89 -2.60
C ALA A 12 26.71 -8.09 -1.67
N PRO A 13 26.74 -9.35 -2.15
CA PRO A 13 26.33 -10.54 -1.38
C PRO A 13 27.18 -10.86 -0.13
N GLY A 14 28.22 -10.07 0.19
CA GLY A 14 29.19 -10.34 1.26
C GLY A 14 29.12 -9.42 2.48
N LEU A 15 28.38 -8.31 2.40
CA LEU A 15 27.96 -7.59 3.60
C LEU A 15 26.61 -8.20 3.95
N ARG A 16 26.51 -8.92 5.08
CA ARG A 16 25.22 -9.21 5.68
C ARG A 16 24.50 -7.88 5.83
N ALA A 17 23.64 -7.54 4.88
CA ALA A 17 22.64 -6.54 5.09
C ALA A 17 21.81 -7.12 6.23
N GLU A 18 21.94 -6.55 7.42
CA GLU A 18 20.86 -6.60 8.40
C GLU A 18 19.61 -6.11 7.66
N GLY A 19 18.79 -7.06 7.20
CA GLY A 19 17.89 -6.76 6.08
C GLY A 19 17.32 -7.94 5.31
N SER A 20 17.63 -9.20 5.64
CA SER A 20 16.74 -10.34 5.35
C SER A 20 15.49 -10.30 6.26
N GLY A 21 14.98 -9.09 6.51
CA GLY A 21 14.04 -8.81 7.58
C GLY A 21 12.63 -8.94 7.06
N ALA A 22 11.85 -9.81 7.70
CA ALA A 22 10.42 -9.82 7.53
C ALA A 22 9.82 -8.44 7.84
N VAL A 23 8.82 -8.07 7.06
CA VAL A 23 8.07 -6.83 7.15
C VAL A 23 6.69 -7.15 7.72
N ARG A 24 6.29 -6.43 8.77
CA ARG A 24 4.95 -6.53 9.36
C ARG A 24 4.03 -5.49 8.75
N VAL A 25 2.97 -5.92 8.08
CA VAL A 25 2.03 -5.06 7.38
C VAL A 25 0.63 -5.23 7.97
N ARG A 26 0.00 -4.13 8.41
CA ARG A 26 -1.42 -4.11 8.73
C ARG A 26 -2.22 -4.26 7.45
N VAL A 27 -3.10 -5.23 7.40
CA VAL A 27 -3.84 -5.59 6.20
C VAL A 27 -5.34 -5.52 6.41
N LEU A 28 -6.08 -5.25 5.34
CA LEU A 28 -7.55 -5.22 5.32
C LEU A 28 -8.18 -4.18 6.27
N GLU A 29 -7.43 -3.15 6.67
CA GLU A 29 -7.88 -2.12 7.60
C GLU A 29 -9.09 -1.34 7.08
N LEU A 30 -9.14 -1.07 5.77
CA LEU A 30 -10.24 -0.32 5.14
C LEU A 30 -11.61 -1.00 5.29
N PHE A 31 -11.64 -2.28 5.65
CA PHE A 31 -12.88 -3.02 5.84
C PHE A 31 -13.43 -2.92 7.27
N HIS A 32 -12.69 -2.37 8.24
CA HIS A 32 -13.09 -2.33 9.66
C HIS A 32 -13.69 -3.66 10.15
N PRO A 33 -13.00 -4.81 9.97
CA PRO A 33 -13.60 -6.12 10.16
C PRO A 33 -13.88 -6.38 11.64
N GLN A 34 -15.05 -6.91 11.99
CA GLN A 34 -15.34 -7.40 13.35
C GLN A 34 -15.16 -8.91 13.48
N THR A 35 -15.19 -9.60 12.33
CA THR A 35 -14.92 -11.04 12.20
C THR A 35 -13.97 -11.28 11.02
N ALA A 36 -13.19 -12.36 11.10
CA ALA A 36 -12.34 -12.81 10.01
C ALA A 36 -12.18 -14.33 10.06
N GLU A 37 -12.29 -15.01 8.91
CA GLU A 37 -12.00 -16.43 8.81
C GLU A 37 -10.54 -16.65 8.43
N LEU A 38 -9.86 -17.54 9.15
CA LEU A 38 -8.52 -18.03 8.85
C LEU A 38 -8.60 -19.46 8.33
N ALA A 39 -7.92 -19.75 7.22
CA ALA A 39 -7.79 -21.08 6.65
C ALA A 39 -6.36 -21.33 6.15
N ALA A 40 -5.95 -22.59 6.06
CA ALA A 40 -4.72 -22.93 5.37
C ALA A 40 -4.92 -22.82 3.85
N ALA A 41 -4.02 -22.15 3.14
CA ALA A 41 -4.01 -22.16 1.69
C ALA A 41 -3.20 -23.35 1.14
N GLY A 42 -3.52 -23.77 -0.09
CA GLY A 42 -2.79 -24.83 -0.80
C GLY A 42 -2.85 -26.23 -0.17
N GLY A 43 -3.84 -26.52 0.69
CA GLY A 43 -3.96 -27.81 1.38
C GLY A 43 -2.92 -28.03 2.48
N GLY A 44 -2.21 -26.97 2.89
CA GLY A 44 -1.24 -27.03 3.98
C GLY A 44 -1.87 -27.08 5.37
N ARG A 45 -1.03 -26.92 6.39
CA ARG A 45 -1.40 -26.85 7.80
C ARG A 45 -1.02 -25.49 8.36
N VAL A 46 -1.94 -24.82 9.06
CA VAL A 46 -1.66 -23.59 9.79
C VAL A 46 -1.90 -23.85 11.28
N ARG A 47 -0.87 -23.57 12.09
CA ARG A 47 -0.96 -23.61 13.55
C ARG A 47 -1.50 -22.27 14.03
N LEU A 48 -2.48 -22.32 14.92
CA LEU A 48 -3.14 -21.19 15.54
C LEU A 48 -2.80 -21.17 17.02
N GLU A 49 -2.15 -20.12 17.48
CA GLU A 49 -2.08 -19.81 18.92
C GLU A 49 -3.28 -18.94 19.28
N THR A 50 -4.16 -19.42 20.15
CA THR A 50 -5.37 -18.71 20.58
C THR A 50 -5.37 -18.51 22.10
N ALA A 51 -6.24 -17.65 22.62
CA ALA A 51 -6.45 -17.51 24.07
C ALA A 51 -6.90 -18.83 24.75
N ARG A 52 -7.46 -19.78 23.99
CA ARG A 52 -7.92 -21.09 24.47
C ARG A 52 -6.88 -22.21 24.27
N GLY A 53 -5.65 -21.85 23.90
CA GLY A 53 -4.56 -22.77 23.60
C GLY A 53 -4.29 -22.92 22.09
N GLU A 54 -3.40 -23.85 21.76
CA GLU A 54 -3.01 -24.13 20.38
C GLU A 54 -4.08 -24.95 19.64
N ARG A 55 -4.27 -24.63 18.36
CA ARG A 55 -5.13 -25.36 17.42
C ARG A 55 -4.40 -25.51 16.09
N THR A 56 -4.79 -26.49 15.29
CA THR A 56 -4.29 -26.61 13.91
C THR A 56 -5.47 -26.63 12.96
N ILE A 57 -5.37 -25.87 11.87
CA ILE A 57 -6.33 -25.85 10.77
C ILE A 57 -5.70 -26.48 9.52
N GLU A 58 -6.42 -27.42 8.90
CA GLU A 58 -5.94 -28.23 7.78
C GLU A 58 -7.06 -28.53 6.78
N GLY A 59 -6.68 -28.75 5.52
CA GLY A 59 -7.64 -29.07 4.46
C GLY A 59 -8.71 -27.98 4.31
N ALA A 60 -9.97 -28.33 4.51
CA ALA A 60 -11.11 -27.41 4.42
C ALA A 60 -11.48 -26.71 5.74
N GLN A 61 -10.75 -26.99 6.84
CA GLN A 61 -11.04 -26.37 8.14
C GLN A 61 -10.83 -24.86 8.11
N ARG A 62 -11.69 -24.17 8.84
CA ARG A 62 -11.66 -22.71 9.01
C ARG A 62 -11.72 -22.39 10.50
N TYR A 63 -11.10 -21.28 10.86
CA TYR A 63 -11.17 -20.71 12.19
C TYR A 63 -11.73 -19.29 12.11
N GLU A 64 -12.84 -19.04 12.80
CA GLU A 64 -13.42 -17.71 12.89
C GLU A 64 -12.78 -16.94 14.06
N ALA A 65 -12.07 -15.86 13.73
CA ALA A 65 -11.59 -14.88 14.70
C ALA A 65 -12.67 -13.81 14.92
N THR A 66 -12.93 -13.48 16.18
CA THR A 66 -13.90 -12.48 16.62
C THR A 66 -13.27 -11.57 17.68
N LEU A 67 -13.93 -10.46 18.02
CA LEU A 67 -13.45 -9.52 19.04
C LEU A 67 -13.27 -10.15 20.42
N GLU A 68 -14.08 -11.16 20.75
CA GLU A 68 -14.04 -11.89 22.02
C GLU A 68 -12.99 -13.01 22.04
N GLY A 69 -12.45 -13.39 20.87
CA GLY A 69 -11.50 -14.49 20.73
C GLY A 69 -10.08 -14.18 21.19
N GLY A 70 -9.78 -12.91 21.50
CA GLY A 70 -8.45 -12.46 21.89
C GLY A 70 -7.45 -12.47 20.72
N VAL A 71 -6.17 -12.67 21.03
CA VAL A 71 -5.12 -12.70 20.00
C VAL A 71 -5.04 -14.08 19.35
N VAL A 72 -5.00 -14.10 18.02
CA VAL A 72 -4.83 -15.30 17.21
C VAL A 72 -3.60 -15.16 16.32
N ARG A 73 -2.68 -16.12 16.36
CA ARG A 73 -1.50 -16.14 15.48
C ARG A 73 -1.52 -17.37 14.59
N GLY A 74 -1.67 -17.18 13.29
CA GLY A 74 -1.56 -18.22 12.28
C GLY A 74 -0.18 -18.29 11.67
N ALA A 75 0.47 -19.46 11.69
CA ALA A 75 1.77 -19.70 11.05
C ALA A 75 1.88 -21.11 10.45
N GLY A 76 2.83 -21.32 9.54
CA GLY A 76 3.03 -22.59 8.83
C GLY A 76 2.84 -22.41 7.33
N ALA A 77 1.80 -23.04 6.77
CA ALA A 77 1.39 -22.78 5.39
C ALA A 77 0.91 -21.33 5.19
N PRO A 78 0.82 -20.83 3.94
CA PRO A 78 0.21 -19.54 3.66
C PRO A 78 -1.19 -19.45 4.26
N VAL A 79 -1.49 -18.33 4.90
CA VAL A 79 -2.75 -18.11 5.63
C VAL A 79 -3.73 -17.40 4.70
N ARG A 80 -4.84 -18.07 4.38
CA ARG A 80 -5.99 -17.45 3.73
C ARG A 80 -6.82 -16.73 4.77
N VAL A 81 -7.07 -15.45 4.54
CA VAL A 81 -7.95 -14.61 5.34
C VAL A 81 -9.16 -14.24 4.50
N ARG A 82 -10.36 -14.52 5.02
CA ARG A 82 -11.63 -14.13 4.39
C ARG A 82 -12.43 -13.22 5.31
N LEU A 83 -12.88 -12.10 4.77
CA LEU A 83 -13.90 -11.23 5.34
C LEU A 83 -15.19 -11.48 4.55
N GLU A 84 -16.20 -12.07 5.20
CA GLU A 84 -17.39 -12.58 4.53
C GLU A 84 -18.09 -11.51 3.68
N GLY A 85 -18.41 -11.86 2.43
CA GLY A 85 -19.05 -10.96 1.47
C GLY A 85 -18.21 -9.75 1.02
N ARG A 86 -16.94 -9.64 1.44
CA ARG A 86 -16.09 -8.47 1.16
C ARG A 86 -14.82 -8.82 0.40
N ILE A 87 -13.96 -9.67 0.96
CA ILE A 87 -12.66 -9.98 0.37
C ILE A 87 -12.11 -11.31 0.88
N GLU A 88 -11.37 -12.01 0.03
CA GLU A 88 -10.53 -13.14 0.41
C GLU A 88 -9.11 -12.90 -0.11
N ARG A 89 -8.10 -13.19 0.71
CA ARG A 89 -6.69 -13.01 0.33
C ARG A 89 -5.78 -14.01 1.04
N VAL A 90 -4.78 -14.52 0.33
CA VAL A 90 -3.74 -15.38 0.86
C VAL A 90 -2.49 -14.57 1.20
N TYR A 91 -1.99 -14.75 2.43
CA TYR A 91 -0.72 -14.20 2.89
C TYR A 91 0.33 -15.31 2.99
N PRO A 92 1.51 -15.15 2.36
CA PRO A 92 2.54 -16.20 2.33
C PRO A 92 3.19 -16.47 3.69
N GLY A 93 3.08 -15.55 4.64
CA GLY A 93 3.64 -15.69 5.98
C GLY A 93 2.61 -15.56 7.10
N PRO A 94 3.07 -15.54 8.36
CA PRO A 94 2.18 -15.54 9.51
C PRO A 94 1.23 -14.35 9.56
N VAL A 95 0.02 -14.57 10.07
CA VAL A 95 -0.98 -13.51 10.30
C VAL A 95 -1.34 -13.47 11.77
N GLU A 96 -1.17 -12.30 12.39
CA GLU A 96 -1.65 -12.00 13.73
C GLU A 96 -2.98 -11.25 13.63
N VAL A 97 -4.00 -11.72 14.35
CA VAL A 97 -5.31 -11.07 14.47
C VAL A 97 -5.50 -10.68 15.93
N THR A 98 -5.79 -9.39 16.18
CA THR A 98 -6.04 -8.87 17.53
C THR A 98 -7.26 -7.95 17.55
N PRO A 99 -8.12 -8.00 18.57
CA PRO A 99 -9.12 -6.95 18.79
C PRO A 99 -8.44 -5.63 19.14
N GLU A 100 -8.85 -4.54 18.48
CA GLU A 100 -8.39 -3.17 18.74
C GLU A 100 -9.52 -2.20 18.38
N GLY A 101 -9.90 -1.30 19.29
CA GLY A 101 -10.83 -0.21 18.98
C GLY A 101 -12.24 -0.62 18.50
N GLY A 102 -12.70 -1.83 18.83
CA GLY A 102 -14.00 -2.35 18.38
C GLY A 102 -13.98 -3.03 17.00
N GLU A 103 -12.79 -3.23 16.43
CA GLU A 103 -12.54 -3.98 15.19
C GLU A 103 -11.39 -4.98 15.39
N LEU A 104 -11.16 -5.82 14.38
CA LEU A 104 -10.01 -6.70 14.28
C LEU A 104 -8.90 -5.98 13.53
N ARG A 105 -7.74 -5.91 14.15
CA ARG A 105 -6.47 -5.55 13.52
C ARG A 105 -5.78 -6.82 13.04
N LEU A 106 -5.59 -6.93 11.72
CA LEU A 106 -4.86 -8.03 11.10
C LEU A 106 -3.47 -7.53 10.68
N VAL A 107 -2.42 -8.25 11.08
CA VAL A 107 -1.03 -7.96 10.72
C VAL A 107 -0.38 -9.17 10.09
N ALA A 108 -0.09 -9.10 8.80
CA ALA A 108 0.66 -10.10 8.07
C ALA A 108 2.17 -9.85 8.20
N THR A 109 2.94 -10.92 8.39
CA THR A 109 4.41 -10.87 8.39
C THR A 109 4.89 -11.50 7.09
N LEU A 110 5.63 -10.72 6.29
CA LEU A 110 6.03 -11.08 4.93
C LEU A 110 7.54 -10.97 4.80
N GLU A 111 8.19 -11.90 4.10
CA GLU A 111 9.55 -11.67 3.63
C GLU A 111 9.61 -10.42 2.73
N LEU A 112 10.69 -9.64 2.82
CA LEU A 112 10.80 -8.35 2.13
C LEU A 112 10.48 -8.46 0.63
N GLU A 113 11.07 -9.44 -0.06
CA GLU A 113 10.85 -9.64 -1.50
C GLU A 113 9.43 -10.12 -1.82
N ALA A 114 8.78 -10.87 -0.91
CA ALA A 114 7.39 -11.25 -1.06
C ALA A 114 6.47 -10.03 -0.92
N ALA A 115 6.76 -9.12 0.02
CA ALA A 115 6.06 -7.85 0.14
C ALA A 115 6.26 -6.97 -1.10
N VAL A 116 7.49 -6.89 -1.64
CA VAL A 116 7.77 -6.16 -2.88
C VAL A 116 6.96 -6.73 -4.05
N ALA A 117 6.94 -8.04 -4.24
CA ALA A 117 6.16 -8.67 -5.31
C ALA A 117 4.65 -8.40 -5.18
N ALA A 118 4.12 -8.46 -3.96
CA ALA A 118 2.72 -8.15 -3.67
C ALA A 118 2.37 -6.67 -3.95
N ILE A 119 3.27 -5.74 -3.64
CA ILE A 119 3.11 -4.30 -3.97
C ILE A 119 3.15 -4.09 -5.48
N VAL A 120 4.06 -4.75 -6.21
CA VAL A 120 4.17 -4.61 -7.66
C VAL A 120 2.91 -5.11 -8.36
N ALA A 121 2.36 -6.26 -7.92
CA ALA A 121 1.10 -6.78 -8.43
C ALA A 121 -0.06 -5.80 -8.20
N ALA A 122 -0.11 -5.17 -7.02
CA ALA A 122 -1.16 -4.23 -6.67
C ALA A 122 -1.07 -2.89 -7.42
N GLU A 123 0.13 -2.31 -7.51
CA GLU A 123 0.33 -0.91 -7.92
C GLU A 123 0.69 -0.74 -9.40
N ALA A 124 1.42 -1.70 -9.98
CA ALA A 124 1.75 -1.70 -11.41
C ALA A 124 0.79 -2.61 -12.21
N GLY A 125 0.47 -3.77 -11.66
CA GLY A 125 -0.36 -4.78 -12.29
C GLY A 125 0.35 -5.58 -13.39
N PRO A 126 -0.24 -6.71 -13.82
CA PRO A 126 0.40 -7.66 -14.73
C PRO A 126 0.56 -7.14 -16.16
N ARG A 127 -0.19 -6.09 -16.55
CA ARG A 127 -0.15 -5.49 -17.89
C ARG A 127 0.88 -4.38 -18.03
N ALA A 128 1.52 -3.95 -16.94
CA ALA A 128 2.55 -2.94 -17.02
C ALA A 128 3.78 -3.47 -17.78
N PRO A 129 4.53 -2.59 -18.50
CA PRO A 129 5.79 -2.99 -19.11
C PRO A 129 6.76 -3.58 -18.08
N ARG A 130 7.54 -4.58 -18.48
CA ARG A 130 8.49 -5.28 -17.58
C ARG A 130 9.43 -4.31 -16.84
N GLU A 131 9.97 -3.32 -17.53
CA GLU A 131 10.85 -2.32 -16.92
C GLU A 131 10.10 -1.40 -15.94
N ALA A 132 8.81 -1.15 -16.15
CA ALA A 132 8.00 -0.41 -15.20
C ALA A 132 7.74 -1.23 -13.93
N GLN A 133 7.50 -2.54 -14.05
CA GLN A 133 7.39 -3.43 -12.89
C GLN A 133 8.71 -3.53 -12.11
N ARG A 134 9.85 -3.61 -12.80
CA ARG A 134 11.19 -3.60 -12.17
C ARG A 134 11.47 -2.27 -11.46
N ALA A 135 11.14 -1.14 -12.09
CA ALA A 135 11.26 0.17 -11.45
C ALA A 135 10.37 0.29 -10.20
N GLN A 136 9.12 -0.21 -10.29
CA GLN A 136 8.21 -0.27 -9.14
C GLN A 136 8.76 -1.16 -8.02
N ALA A 137 9.39 -2.30 -8.35
CA ALA A 137 10.00 -3.18 -7.36
C ALA A 137 11.12 -2.47 -6.58
N ILE A 138 12.00 -1.75 -7.28
CA ILE A 138 13.07 -0.95 -6.67
C ILE A 138 12.49 0.17 -5.79
N ALA A 139 11.47 0.87 -6.27
CA ALA A 139 10.80 1.94 -5.53
C ALA A 139 10.14 1.40 -4.25
N ALA A 140 9.32 0.37 -4.36
CA ALA A 140 8.66 -0.29 -3.23
C ALA A 140 9.67 -0.79 -2.19
N ARG A 141 10.76 -1.43 -2.62
CA ARG A 141 11.83 -1.89 -1.71
C ARG A 141 12.50 -0.73 -0.98
N SER A 142 12.78 0.36 -1.69
CA SER A 142 13.39 1.56 -1.10
C SER A 142 12.46 2.18 -0.05
N PHE A 143 11.16 2.28 -0.36
CA PHE A 143 10.13 2.74 0.56
C PHE A 143 10.04 1.86 1.82
N LEU A 144 9.94 0.53 1.67
CA LEU A 144 9.86 -0.41 2.80
C LEU A 144 11.11 -0.37 3.70
N LEU A 145 12.25 0.05 3.18
CA LEU A 145 13.47 0.23 3.96
C LEU A 145 13.57 1.60 4.63
N ALA A 146 13.04 2.66 4.01
CA ALA A 146 13.14 4.03 4.47
C ALA A 146 12.01 4.46 5.43
N ALA A 147 10.77 4.08 5.14
CA ALA A 147 9.57 4.63 5.81
C ALA A 147 9.18 3.88 7.11
N LYS A 148 10.17 3.33 7.82
CA LYS A 148 9.94 2.61 9.09
C LYS A 148 9.58 3.57 10.23
N GLY A 149 8.86 3.05 11.22
CA GLY A 149 8.49 3.79 12.44
C GLY A 149 7.32 4.76 12.28
N ARG A 150 6.55 4.64 11.19
CA ARG A 150 5.32 5.42 10.96
C ARG A 150 4.09 4.88 11.70
N HIS A 151 4.18 3.66 12.22
CA HIS A 151 3.07 2.95 12.87
C HIS A 151 3.52 2.33 14.18
N GLN A 152 2.58 2.14 15.11
CA GLN A 152 2.78 1.43 16.37
C GLN A 152 2.37 -0.05 16.18
N GLY A 153 3.25 -0.99 16.55
CA GLY A 153 2.95 -2.43 16.50
C GLY A 153 3.06 -3.12 15.12
N TYR A 154 3.29 -2.37 14.04
CA TYR A 154 3.59 -2.88 12.70
C TYR A 154 4.42 -1.85 11.91
N ALA A 155 4.95 -2.23 10.74
CA ALA A 155 5.83 -1.35 9.96
C ALA A 155 5.09 -0.55 8.88
N PHE A 156 4.09 -1.15 8.21
CA PHE A 156 3.34 -0.53 7.10
C PHE A 156 1.86 -0.94 7.11
N CYS A 157 1.01 -0.25 6.36
CA CYS A 157 -0.39 -0.63 6.12
C CYS A 157 -0.65 -0.89 4.62
N ASP A 158 -1.69 -1.65 4.26
CA ASP A 158 -2.06 -1.95 2.86
C ASP A 158 -3.02 -0.93 2.22
N THR A 159 -2.98 0.31 2.71
CA THR A 159 -3.83 1.42 2.29
C THR A 159 -3.04 2.47 1.49
N THR A 160 -3.73 3.51 1.01
CA THR A 160 -3.12 4.65 0.30
C THR A 160 -2.08 5.41 1.12
N HIS A 161 -2.01 5.18 2.44
CA HIS A 161 -0.99 5.76 3.30
C HIS A 161 0.41 5.19 3.02
N CYS A 162 0.54 3.88 2.75
CA CYS A 162 1.83 3.23 2.46
C CYS A 162 1.85 2.66 1.03
N HIS A 163 1.45 1.40 0.87
CA HIS A 163 1.33 0.72 -0.43
C HIS A 163 0.25 -0.34 -0.33
N HIS A 164 -0.55 -0.49 -1.37
CA HIS A 164 -1.51 -1.57 -1.43
C HIS A 164 -0.80 -2.92 -1.57
N LEU A 165 -1.35 -3.95 -0.92
CA LEU A 165 -0.90 -5.34 -1.06
C LEU A 165 -2.00 -6.19 -1.68
N THR A 166 -1.60 -7.03 -2.63
CA THR A 166 -2.44 -8.09 -3.18
C THR A 166 -1.63 -9.37 -3.35
N GLU A 167 -2.27 -10.46 -3.76
CA GLU A 167 -1.56 -11.70 -4.10
C GLU A 167 -0.61 -11.46 -5.27
N ALA A 168 0.65 -11.88 -5.13
CA ALA A 168 1.65 -11.70 -6.17
C ALA A 168 1.34 -12.60 -7.38
N ASP A 169 1.58 -12.08 -8.59
CA ASP A 169 1.51 -12.83 -9.84
C ASP A 169 2.92 -13.20 -10.34
N ALA A 170 3.00 -14.00 -11.40
CA ALA A 170 4.28 -14.50 -11.90
C ALA A 170 5.19 -13.36 -12.37
N GLU A 171 4.61 -12.35 -13.01
CA GLU A 171 5.29 -11.16 -13.51
C GLU A 171 5.84 -10.30 -12.37
N SER A 172 5.06 -10.09 -11.31
CA SER A 172 5.47 -9.30 -10.15
C SER A 172 6.56 -9.99 -9.33
N VAL A 173 6.48 -11.32 -9.19
CA VAL A 173 7.52 -12.14 -8.57
C VAL A 173 8.82 -12.05 -9.38
N GLU A 174 8.74 -12.16 -10.71
CA GLU A 174 9.92 -12.05 -11.57
C GLU A 174 10.53 -10.64 -11.52
N ALA A 175 9.72 -9.58 -11.50
CA ALA A 175 10.20 -8.21 -11.37
C ALA A 175 10.92 -7.96 -10.03
N ALA A 176 10.36 -8.47 -8.92
CA ALA A 176 11.00 -8.41 -7.60
C ALA A 176 12.33 -9.17 -7.60
N ARG A 177 12.32 -10.41 -8.10
CA ARG A 177 13.51 -11.28 -8.19
C ARG A 177 14.61 -10.67 -9.05
N ALA A 178 14.28 -10.19 -10.25
CA ALA A 178 15.24 -9.60 -11.19
C ALA A 178 15.89 -8.33 -10.66
N THR A 179 15.28 -7.68 -9.67
CA THR A 179 15.80 -6.47 -9.01
C THR A 179 16.16 -6.68 -7.56
N ALA A 180 16.30 -7.93 -7.11
CA ALA A 180 16.52 -8.26 -5.71
C ALA A 180 17.74 -7.49 -5.15
N GLY A 181 17.55 -6.84 -4.00
CA GLY A 181 18.58 -6.03 -3.35
C GLY A 181 18.87 -4.66 -4.00
N LEU A 182 18.34 -4.36 -5.19
CA LEU A 182 18.45 -3.03 -5.79
C LEU A 182 17.53 -2.05 -5.06
N ARG A 183 18.09 -0.90 -4.68
CA ARG A 183 17.40 0.17 -3.95
C ARG A 183 17.98 1.55 -4.29
N LEU A 184 17.15 2.56 -4.14
CA LEU A 184 17.51 3.97 -4.28
C LEU A 184 18.14 4.44 -2.97
N LEU A 185 19.38 4.91 -3.05
CA LEU A 185 20.13 5.47 -1.93
C LEU A 185 20.43 6.94 -2.17
N TYR A 186 20.27 7.75 -1.14
CA TYR A 186 20.75 9.12 -1.08
C TYR A 186 21.66 9.27 0.13
N ARG A 187 22.92 9.68 -0.10
CA ARG A 187 23.95 9.77 0.95
C ARG A 187 24.07 8.49 1.79
N GLY A 188 23.98 7.33 1.13
CA GLY A 188 24.09 6.00 1.74
C GLY A 188 22.83 5.48 2.43
N ALA A 189 21.77 6.29 2.57
CA ALA A 189 20.51 5.87 3.20
C ALA A 189 19.41 5.58 2.16
N PRO A 190 18.53 4.58 2.38
CA PRO A 190 17.36 4.33 1.54
C PRO A 190 16.46 5.56 1.40
N VAL A 191 15.99 5.81 0.18
CA VAL A 191 15.04 6.88 -0.12
C VAL A 191 13.62 6.39 0.05
N GLU A 192 12.76 7.20 0.68
CA GLU A 192 11.31 6.98 0.71
C GLU A 192 10.73 7.24 -0.68
N ALA A 193 10.82 6.25 -1.56
CA ALA A 193 10.47 6.39 -2.97
C ALA A 193 8.94 6.38 -3.15
N LEU A 194 8.33 7.57 -3.06
CA LEU A 194 6.90 7.77 -3.29
C LEU A 194 6.57 7.61 -4.78
N SER A 195 5.41 7.01 -5.06
CA SER A 195 4.90 6.79 -6.40
C SER A 195 3.46 7.27 -6.54
N THR A 196 3.06 7.67 -7.75
CA THR A 196 1.67 7.99 -8.09
C THR A 196 1.31 7.32 -9.41
N ARG A 197 0.02 6.98 -9.58
CA ARG A 197 -0.50 6.42 -10.81
C ARG A 197 -0.42 7.42 -11.97
N ARG A 198 -0.75 8.69 -11.73
CA ARG A 198 -0.75 9.79 -12.72
C ARG A 198 -0.44 11.11 -12.03
N CYS A 199 0.37 11.93 -12.67
CA CYS A 199 0.84 13.21 -12.12
C CYS A 199 0.38 14.44 -12.92
N GLY A 200 -0.54 14.30 -13.88
CA GLY A 200 -0.98 15.46 -14.68
C GLY A 200 0.05 16.01 -15.68
N GLY A 201 1.26 15.44 -15.73
CA GLY A 201 2.32 15.86 -16.68
C GLY A 201 3.58 16.39 -15.99
N GLU A 202 3.55 16.60 -14.68
CA GLU A 202 4.70 16.93 -13.85
C GLU A 202 4.49 16.40 -12.42
N THR A 203 5.48 15.71 -11.85
CA THR A 203 5.36 15.21 -10.48
C THR A 203 5.44 16.33 -9.45
N ARG A 204 4.67 16.23 -8.37
CA ARG A 204 4.79 17.11 -7.21
C ARG A 204 5.79 16.55 -6.19
N THR A 205 6.42 17.45 -5.45
CA THR A 205 7.18 17.11 -4.24
C THR A 205 6.22 16.77 -3.08
N PRO A 206 6.67 16.02 -2.06
CA PRO A 206 5.84 15.75 -0.88
C PRO A 206 5.35 17.04 -0.20
N ALA A 207 6.20 18.08 -0.16
CA ALA A 207 5.86 19.37 0.46
C ALA A 207 4.69 20.06 -0.27
N GLU A 208 4.69 20.04 -1.61
CA GLU A 208 3.58 20.58 -2.41
C GLU A 208 2.26 19.81 -2.20
N THR A 209 2.34 18.53 -1.79
CA THR A 209 1.15 17.72 -1.48
C THR A 209 0.77 17.77 0.00
N GLY A 210 1.43 18.60 0.82
CA GLY A 210 1.20 18.69 2.26
C GLY A 210 1.73 17.50 3.07
N LEU A 211 2.54 16.62 2.45
CA LEU A 211 3.26 15.57 3.14
C LEU A 211 4.55 16.15 3.71
N SER A 212 4.92 15.73 4.93
CA SER A 212 6.25 16.03 5.45
C SER A 212 7.27 15.37 4.53
N GLY A 213 8.20 16.16 3.99
CA GLY A 213 9.23 15.67 3.08
C GLY A 213 9.98 14.49 3.68
N GLY A 214 10.10 13.40 2.90
CA GLY A 214 10.75 12.17 3.32
C GLY A 214 12.16 12.42 3.88
N ARG A 215 12.56 11.56 4.82
CA ARG A 215 13.78 11.70 5.63
C ARG A 215 15.04 11.91 4.78
N GLY A 216 15.44 13.18 4.59
CA GLY A 216 16.76 13.57 4.08
C GLY A 216 16.94 13.65 2.56
N TYR A 217 16.08 13.06 1.73
CA TYR A 217 16.16 13.22 0.27
C TYR A 217 15.47 14.53 -0.17
N PRO A 218 16.15 15.43 -0.90
CA PRO A 218 15.52 16.61 -1.45
C PRO A 218 14.71 16.22 -2.70
N TYR A 219 13.40 16.02 -2.54
CA TYR A 219 12.52 15.73 -3.67
C TYR A 219 12.44 16.94 -4.62
N PHE A 220 12.36 16.67 -5.91
CA PHE A 220 12.20 17.69 -6.95
C PHE A 220 11.08 17.30 -7.89
N PRO A 221 10.32 18.28 -8.44
CA PRO A 221 9.41 18.03 -9.54
C PRO A 221 10.15 17.46 -10.75
N ALA A 222 9.47 16.58 -11.49
CA ALA A 222 9.98 15.97 -12.70
C ALA A 222 8.89 15.97 -13.77
N VAL A 223 9.26 16.46 -14.96
CA VAL A 223 8.40 16.40 -16.14
C VAL A 223 8.10 14.94 -16.49
N CYS A 224 6.80 14.62 -16.65
CA CYS A 224 6.33 13.29 -16.98
C CYS A 224 5.72 13.29 -18.40
N GLU A 225 6.57 13.02 -19.38
CA GLU A 225 6.16 12.99 -20.79
C GLU A 225 5.01 11.99 -21.07
N PRO A 226 4.97 10.77 -20.49
CA PRO A 226 3.83 9.88 -20.68
C PRO A 226 2.49 10.48 -20.24
N CYS A 227 2.45 11.19 -19.11
CA CYS A 227 1.23 11.86 -18.65
C CYS A 227 0.86 13.08 -19.49
N ARG A 228 1.84 13.78 -20.08
CA ARG A 228 1.59 14.88 -21.02
C ARG A 228 1.01 14.40 -22.34
N LYS A 229 1.55 13.31 -22.90
CA LYS A 229 1.08 12.71 -24.17
C LYS A 229 -0.27 12.03 -24.05
N HIS A 230 -0.57 11.50 -22.88
CA HIS A 230 -1.82 10.82 -22.59
C HIS A 230 -2.44 11.46 -21.34
N PRO A 231 -3.11 12.63 -21.45
CA PRO A 231 -3.79 13.23 -20.31
C PRO A 231 -5.01 12.38 -19.90
N SER A 232 -5.31 12.33 -18.60
CA SER A 232 -6.56 11.73 -18.10
C SER A 232 -7.45 12.84 -17.56
N ALA A 233 -8.25 13.40 -18.46
CA ALA A 233 -9.33 14.27 -18.08
C ALA A 233 -10.45 13.45 -17.42
N TRP A 234 -11.12 14.07 -16.46
CA TRP A 234 -12.35 13.58 -15.86
C TRP A 234 -13.30 14.77 -15.72
N ARG A 235 -14.60 14.48 -15.73
CA ARG A 235 -15.66 15.45 -15.43
C ARG A 235 -16.65 14.79 -14.47
N ARG A 236 -17.06 15.51 -13.43
CA ARG A 236 -18.02 15.07 -12.43
C ARG A 236 -18.99 16.20 -12.13
N GLU A 237 -20.22 15.82 -11.81
CA GLU A 237 -21.27 16.76 -11.48
C GLU A 237 -21.81 16.38 -10.11
N TRP A 238 -21.79 17.34 -9.19
CA TRP A 238 -22.20 17.13 -7.82
C TRP A 238 -23.05 18.30 -7.33
N PRO A 239 -24.06 18.04 -6.49
CA PRO A 239 -24.75 19.10 -5.77
C PRO A 239 -23.78 19.90 -4.89
N ALA A 240 -23.96 21.22 -4.86
CA ALA A 240 -23.11 22.18 -4.16
C ALA A 240 -22.78 21.78 -2.71
N GLU A 241 -23.80 21.37 -1.98
CA GLU A 241 -23.73 20.97 -0.59
C GLU A 241 -22.85 19.73 -0.37
N GLN A 242 -22.75 18.87 -1.38
CA GLN A 242 -21.94 17.66 -1.30
C GLN A 242 -20.45 17.92 -1.53
N VAL A 243 -20.09 19.06 -2.12
CA VAL A 243 -18.70 19.38 -2.48
C VAL A 243 -18.26 20.75 -1.93
N ARG A 244 -19.01 21.29 -0.97
CA ARG A 244 -18.75 22.59 -0.34
C ARG A 244 -17.30 22.78 0.12
N ALA A 245 -16.71 21.77 0.77
CA ALA A 245 -15.33 21.84 1.26
C ALA A 245 -14.31 22.11 0.14
N VAL A 246 -14.51 21.51 -1.04
CA VAL A 246 -13.60 21.65 -2.19
C VAL A 246 -13.87 22.91 -3.02
N ILE A 247 -15.05 23.51 -2.86
CA ILE A 247 -15.37 24.85 -3.37
C ILE A 247 -14.72 25.92 -2.50
N GLU A 248 -14.83 25.80 -1.17
CA GLU A 248 -14.28 26.78 -0.22
C GLU A 248 -12.74 26.74 -0.16
N ARG A 249 -12.15 25.56 -0.40
CA ARG A 249 -10.69 25.33 -0.35
C ARG A 249 -10.22 24.59 -1.61
N PRO A 250 -10.26 25.25 -2.79
CA PRO A 250 -9.91 24.60 -4.05
C PRO A 250 -8.45 24.12 -4.05
N GLY A 251 -8.25 22.88 -4.50
CA GLY A 251 -6.92 22.25 -4.56
C GLY A 251 -6.35 21.75 -3.23
N ALA A 252 -7.02 22.00 -2.10
CA ALA A 252 -6.59 21.51 -0.81
C ALA A 252 -6.89 20.00 -0.67
N GLU A 253 -5.85 19.19 -0.47
CA GLU A 253 -6.00 17.73 -0.34
C GLU A 253 -6.89 17.35 0.85
N GLY A 254 -6.81 18.07 1.97
CA GLY A 254 -7.70 17.85 3.11
C GLY A 254 -9.18 17.97 2.76
N ALA A 255 -9.55 18.98 1.97
CA ALA A 255 -10.92 19.17 1.51
C ALA A 255 -11.36 18.07 0.53
N ARG A 256 -10.46 17.65 -0.37
CA ARG A 256 -10.71 16.52 -1.27
C ARG A 256 -10.98 15.24 -0.49
N LEU A 257 -10.15 14.96 0.52
CA LEU A 257 -10.27 13.78 1.39
C LEU A 257 -11.60 13.75 2.15
N GLU A 258 -12.07 14.89 2.67
CA GLU A 258 -13.39 15.00 3.30
C GLU A 258 -14.52 14.56 2.34
N VAL A 259 -14.47 15.01 1.08
CA VAL A 259 -15.49 14.69 0.07
C VAL A 259 -15.39 13.22 -0.37
N VAL A 260 -14.20 12.74 -0.75
CA VAL A 260 -14.06 11.37 -1.30
C VAL A 260 -14.27 10.27 -0.27
N ARG A 261 -14.08 10.55 1.02
CA ARG A 261 -14.45 9.61 2.09
C ARG A 261 -15.96 9.38 2.16
N ARG A 262 -16.76 10.37 1.77
CA ARG A 262 -18.23 10.28 1.73
C ARG A 262 -18.75 9.76 0.40
N LEU A 263 -18.25 10.30 -0.71
CA LEU A 263 -18.77 10.04 -2.06
C LEU A 263 -18.00 8.95 -2.82
N GLY A 264 -16.92 8.42 -2.22
CA GLY A 264 -16.02 7.45 -2.83
C GLY A 264 -14.83 8.09 -3.55
N TRP A 265 -13.75 7.32 -3.68
CA TRP A 265 -12.48 7.78 -4.25
C TRP A 265 -12.55 8.26 -5.70
N SER A 266 -13.57 7.81 -6.46
CA SER A 266 -13.81 8.23 -7.85
C SER A 266 -14.58 9.54 -7.99
N ALA A 267 -15.08 10.12 -6.89
CA ALA A 267 -15.84 11.36 -6.91
C ALA A 267 -14.97 12.58 -7.24
N LEU A 268 -13.74 12.59 -6.72
CA LEU A 268 -12.71 13.60 -6.96
C LEU A 268 -11.35 12.91 -7.08
N PRO A 269 -11.00 12.39 -8.27
CA PRO A 269 -9.82 11.55 -8.44
C PRO A 269 -8.50 12.33 -8.40
N SER A 270 -8.54 13.66 -8.41
CA SER A 270 -7.37 14.54 -8.37
C SER A 270 -7.64 15.79 -7.52
N ASN A 271 -6.60 16.37 -6.93
CA ASN A 271 -6.63 17.70 -6.33
C ASN A 271 -6.31 18.82 -7.35
N GLU A 272 -5.99 18.44 -8.59
CA GLU A 272 -5.92 19.34 -9.73
C GLU A 272 -7.24 19.26 -10.50
N TYR A 273 -8.09 20.28 -10.33
CA TYR A 273 -9.39 20.43 -10.97
C TYR A 273 -9.77 21.92 -11.06
N SER A 274 -10.71 22.23 -11.94
CA SER A 274 -11.39 23.52 -12.01
C SER A 274 -12.85 23.32 -11.62
N VAL A 275 -13.50 24.35 -11.07
CA VAL A 275 -14.91 24.28 -10.69
C VAL A 275 -15.70 25.28 -11.54
N GLU A 276 -16.71 24.79 -12.25
CA GLU A 276 -17.68 25.61 -12.97
C GLU A 276 -19.04 25.57 -12.26
N VAL A 277 -19.72 26.73 -12.18
CA VAL A 277 -20.98 26.88 -11.45
C VAL A 277 -22.14 26.88 -12.44
N GLU A 278 -23.04 25.90 -12.32
CA GLU A 278 -24.31 25.87 -13.06
C GLU A 278 -25.50 26.06 -12.10
N ARG A 279 -26.65 26.51 -12.61
CA ARG A 279 -27.77 27.07 -11.80
C ARG A 279 -28.34 26.14 -10.71
N GLU A 280 -28.05 24.84 -10.74
CA GLU A 280 -28.50 23.85 -9.74
C GLU A 280 -27.38 22.87 -9.27
N GLY A 281 -26.12 23.08 -9.63
CA GLY A 281 -25.01 22.16 -9.31
C GLY A 281 -23.64 22.64 -9.77
N TYR A 282 -22.57 21.94 -9.36
CA TYR A 282 -21.20 22.26 -9.78
C TYR A 282 -20.64 21.17 -10.67
N VAL A 283 -19.93 21.60 -11.73
CA VAL A 283 -19.17 20.73 -12.62
C VAL A 283 -17.69 20.84 -12.25
N MET A 284 -17.03 19.70 -12.04
CA MET A 284 -15.61 19.58 -11.69
C MET A 284 -14.86 18.69 -12.66
#